data_AF-R0MF52-F1
#
_entry.id   AF-R0MF52-F1
#
_cell.length_a   1.000
_cell.length_b   1.000
_cell.length_c   1.000
_cell.angle_alpha   90.00
_cell.angle_beta   90.00
_cell.angle_gamma   90.00
#
_symmetry.space_group_name_H-M   'P 1'
#
loop_
_entity.id
_entity.type
_entity.pdbx_description
1 polymer ?
#
loop_
_entity_poly.entity_id
_entity_poly.type
_entity_poly.pdbx_seq_one_letter_code
_entity_poly.pdbx_strand_id
1 'polypeptide(L)'
;MFTEEIADFLDNGVKNLMGVDENTLAFNLYNGDLNVIDLRNTKEPLCFMKLRSKKMLKVDDKIVFIDEDNVLYEFEYNENKTTEIMRLSNKISSNVVSLNSKLFYTTLDSTFCTANIINKIEKPICSMSQDVNCFALNAPPCSYLAVGNKSGQITLYKSLNLDDF
;
A
#
# COMPACT_ATOMS: atom_id res chain seq x y z
N MET A 1 -28.50 -2.38 -22.15
CA MET A 1 -27.85 -3.68 -22.39
C MET A 1 -26.40 -3.34 -22.71
N PHE A 2 -25.53 -3.38 -21.71
CA PHE A 2 -24.12 -2.99 -21.83
C PHE A 2 -23.33 -4.29 -21.88
N THR A 3 -22.61 -4.50 -22.99
CA THR A 3 -22.04 -5.78 -23.42
C THR A 3 -20.73 -6.09 -22.70
N GLU A 4 -20.47 -7.39 -22.56
CA GLU A 4 -19.39 -8.04 -21.80
C GLU A 4 -17.96 -7.57 -22.14
N GLU A 5 -17.75 -6.85 -23.25
CA GLU A 5 -16.44 -6.34 -23.70
C GLU A 5 -15.81 -5.30 -22.76
N ILE A 6 -16.58 -4.59 -21.93
CA ILE A 6 -16.01 -3.66 -20.93
C ILE A 6 -15.48 -4.41 -19.70
N ALA A 7 -16.04 -5.58 -19.37
CA ALA A 7 -15.63 -6.35 -18.21
C ALA A 7 -14.18 -6.87 -18.38
N ASP A 8 -13.84 -7.38 -19.57
CA ASP A 8 -12.48 -7.84 -19.88
C ASP A 8 -11.45 -6.69 -19.89
N PHE A 9 -11.86 -5.46 -20.25
CA PHE A 9 -10.99 -4.29 -20.21
C PHE A 9 -10.73 -3.82 -18.77
N LEU A 10 -11.74 -3.85 -17.90
CA LEU A 10 -11.59 -3.51 -16.49
C LEU A 10 -10.75 -4.55 -15.76
N ASP A 11 -10.93 -5.84 -16.03
CA ASP A 11 -10.18 -6.92 -15.38
C ASP A 11 -8.67 -6.88 -15.70
N ASN A 12 -8.30 -6.39 -16.88
CA ASN A 12 -6.90 -6.23 -17.29
C ASN A 12 -6.35 -4.81 -17.09
N GLY A 13 -7.11 -3.91 -16.45
CA GLY A 13 -6.65 -2.55 -16.11
C GLY A 13 -5.65 -2.55 -14.94
N VAL A 14 -4.75 -1.56 -14.90
CA VAL A 14 -3.82 -1.36 -13.77
C VAL A 14 -4.58 -0.82 -12.56
N LYS A 15 -4.60 -1.59 -11.46
CA LYS A 15 -5.24 -1.23 -10.18
C LYS A 15 -4.30 -0.43 -9.28
N ASN A 16 -3.04 -0.85 -9.13
CA ASN A 16 -1.99 -0.08 -8.46
C ASN A 16 -0.68 -0.15 -9.24
N LEU A 17 0.12 0.90 -9.13
CA LEU A 17 1.41 1.07 -9.80
C LEU A 17 2.43 1.62 -8.80
N MET A 18 3.67 1.14 -8.87
CA MET A 18 4.71 1.51 -7.93
C MET A 18 6.11 1.35 -8.52
N GLY A 19 6.96 2.36 -8.34
CA GLY A 19 8.40 2.21 -8.57
C GLY A 19 9.04 1.44 -7.42
N VAL A 20 9.72 0.34 -7.73
CA VAL A 20 10.48 -0.48 -6.76
C VAL A 20 11.88 0.11 -6.60
N ASP A 21 12.51 0.47 -7.71
CA ASP A 21 13.79 1.19 -7.76
C ASP A 21 13.82 2.08 -9.03
N GLU A 22 15.00 2.58 -9.41
CA GLU A 22 15.18 3.45 -10.59
C GLU A 22 14.80 2.80 -11.93
N ASN A 23 14.90 1.47 -12.02
CA ASN A 23 14.67 0.70 -13.25
C ASN A 23 13.57 -0.33 -13.10
N THR A 24 13.06 -0.58 -11.89
CA THR A 24 12.06 -1.63 -11.65
C THR A 24 10.71 -1.04 -11.28
N LEU A 25 9.67 -1.51 -11.95
CA LEU A 25 8.29 -1.11 -11.72
C LEU A 25 7.44 -2.34 -11.38
N ALA A 26 6.62 -2.23 -10.35
CA ALA A 26 5.63 -3.22 -9.99
C ALA A 26 4.21 -2.65 -10.21
N PHE A 27 3.31 -3.48 -10.69
CA PHE A 27 1.88 -3.15 -10.78
C PHE A 27 1.04 -4.38 -10.59
N ASN A 28 -0.16 -4.20 -10.06
CA ASN A 28 -1.17 -5.22 -10.06
C ASN A 28 -2.39 -4.81 -10.87
N LEU A 29 -2.99 -5.79 -11.53
CA LEU A 29 -4.21 -5.63 -12.31
C LEU A 29 -5.46 -5.79 -11.43
N TYR A 30 -6.62 -5.38 -11.94
CA TYR A 30 -7.88 -5.60 -11.24
C TYR A 30 -8.23 -7.08 -11.06
N ASN A 31 -7.81 -7.94 -11.98
CA ASN A 31 -7.90 -9.40 -11.86
C ASN A 31 -7.00 -9.99 -10.74
N GLY A 32 -6.14 -9.17 -10.12
CA GLY A 32 -5.20 -9.54 -9.06
C GLY A 32 -3.78 -9.82 -9.52
N ASP A 33 -3.54 -10.01 -10.82
CA ASP A 33 -2.22 -10.37 -11.31
C ASP A 33 -1.18 -9.28 -11.00
N LEU A 34 -0.14 -9.66 -10.26
CA LEU A 34 1.02 -8.85 -9.94
C LEU A 34 2.10 -9.08 -11.00
N ASN A 35 2.63 -7.98 -11.50
CA ASN A 35 3.70 -7.96 -12.48
C ASN A 35 4.84 -7.08 -11.96
N VAL A 36 6.07 -7.53 -12.19
CA VAL A 36 7.29 -6.75 -11.96
C VAL A 36 8.06 -6.67 -13.27
N ILE A 37 8.44 -5.48 -13.70
CA ILE A 37 9.07 -5.22 -15.00
C ILE A 37 10.36 -4.42 -14.81
N ASP A 38 11.40 -4.80 -15.55
CA ASP A 38 12.59 -3.97 -15.78
C ASP A 38 12.29 -2.96 -16.90
N LEU A 39 12.30 -1.68 -16.57
CA LEU A 39 12.07 -0.56 -17.50
C LEU A 39 13.15 -0.46 -18.59
N ARG A 40 14.33 -1.06 -18.38
CA ARG A 40 15.38 -1.15 -19.40
C ARG A 40 15.10 -2.26 -20.42
N ASN A 41 14.28 -3.26 -20.06
CA ASN A 41 13.88 -4.37 -20.93
C ASN A 41 12.44 -4.80 -20.65
N THR A 42 11.48 -4.12 -21.28
CA THR A 42 10.04 -4.34 -21.06
C THR A 42 9.43 -5.48 -21.87
N LYS A 43 10.26 -6.30 -22.55
CA LYS A 43 9.75 -7.39 -23.41
C LYS A 43 9.10 -8.51 -22.61
N GLU A 44 9.63 -8.79 -21.43
CA GLU A 44 9.14 -9.82 -20.53
C GLU A 44 9.16 -9.29 -19.09
N PRO A 45 8.17 -9.66 -18.26
CA PRO A 45 8.20 -9.32 -16.84
C PRO A 45 9.33 -10.09 -16.15
N LEU A 46 9.97 -9.44 -15.16
CA LEU A 46 10.88 -10.10 -14.21
C LEU A 46 10.13 -11.15 -13.39
N CYS A 47 8.87 -10.86 -13.06
CA CYS A 47 8.03 -11.77 -12.31
C CYS A 47 6.54 -11.55 -12.62
N PHE A 48 5.78 -12.65 -12.61
CA PHE A 48 4.34 -12.68 -12.71
C PHE A 48 3.76 -13.58 -11.62
N MET A 49 2.78 -13.08 -10.87
CA MET A 49 2.10 -13.84 -9.83
C MET A 49 0.60 -13.56 -9.83
N LYS A 50 -0.21 -14.61 -9.79
CA LYS A 50 -1.65 -14.49 -9.53
C LYS A 50 -1.88 -14.29 -8.04
N LEU A 51 -2.27 -13.10 -7.62
CA LEU A 51 -2.43 -12.80 -6.19
C LEU A 51 -3.64 -11.90 -5.91
N ARG A 52 -4.43 -12.19 -4.87
CA ARG A 52 -5.54 -11.32 -4.48
C ARG A 52 -5.03 -10.15 -3.63
N SER A 53 -4.41 -9.16 -4.28
CA SER A 53 -3.97 -7.93 -3.62
C SER A 53 -5.07 -6.86 -3.62
N LYS A 54 -5.39 -6.38 -2.42
CA LYS A 54 -6.18 -5.17 -2.22
C LYS A 54 -5.31 -3.93 -2.47
N LYS A 55 -4.11 -3.91 -1.90
CA LYS A 55 -3.14 -2.81 -1.97
C LYS A 55 -1.71 -3.32 -2.15
N MET A 56 -0.89 -2.52 -2.83
CA MET A 56 0.55 -2.73 -2.97
C MET A 56 1.29 -1.44 -2.63
N LEU A 57 2.41 -1.57 -1.90
CA LEU A 57 3.17 -0.49 -1.27
C LEU A 57 4.66 -0.83 -1.33
N LYS A 58 5.50 0.21 -1.41
CA LYS A 58 6.95 0.06 -1.28
C LYS A 58 7.26 0.35 0.19
N VAL A 59 7.80 -0.61 0.92
CA VAL A 59 8.22 -0.40 2.30
C VAL A 59 9.72 -0.58 2.35
N ASP A 60 10.44 0.53 2.55
CA ASP A 60 11.88 0.58 2.33
C ASP A 60 12.21 0.06 0.93
N ASP A 61 13.06 -0.96 0.75
CA ASP A 61 13.36 -1.55 -0.57
C ASP A 61 12.53 -2.79 -0.92
N LYS A 62 11.41 -3.01 -0.20
CA LYS A 62 10.59 -4.21 -0.33
C LYS A 62 9.25 -3.92 -0.98
N ILE A 63 8.76 -4.89 -1.76
CA ILE A 63 7.37 -4.91 -2.23
C ILE A 63 6.53 -5.54 -1.11
N VAL A 64 5.58 -4.76 -0.58
CA VAL A 64 4.60 -5.24 0.40
C VAL A 64 3.22 -5.13 -0.20
N PHE A 65 2.41 -6.16 0.00
CA PHE A 65 1.01 -6.11 -0.38
C PHE A 65 0.10 -6.50 0.77
N ILE A 66 -1.12 -6.00 0.70
CA ILE A 66 -2.20 -6.25 1.65
C ILE A 66 -3.32 -6.93 0.87
N ASP A 67 -3.78 -8.08 1.35
CA ASP A 67 -4.89 -8.79 0.75
C ASP A 67 -6.26 -8.25 1.21
N GLU A 68 -7.34 -8.88 0.74
CA GLU A 68 -8.71 -8.49 1.13
C GLU A 68 -9.04 -8.81 2.59
N ASP A 69 -8.29 -9.72 3.22
CA ASP A 69 -8.41 -10.12 4.62
C ASP A 69 -7.49 -9.30 5.56
N ASN A 70 -6.84 -8.25 5.02
CA ASN A 70 -5.90 -7.34 5.69
C ASN A 70 -4.66 -8.03 6.26
N VAL A 71 -4.21 -9.08 5.60
CA VAL A 71 -2.91 -9.70 5.85
C VAL A 71 -1.84 -9.00 5.02
N LEU A 72 -0.76 -8.63 5.68
CA LEU A 72 0.43 -8.07 5.05
C LEU A 72 1.37 -9.18 4.65
N TYR A 73 1.87 -9.07 3.43
CA TYR A 73 2.87 -9.97 2.88
C TYR A 73 4.04 -9.19 2.32
N GLU A 74 5.24 -9.72 2.52
CA GLU A 74 6.44 -9.32 1.81
C GLU A 74 6.59 -10.17 0.55
N PHE A 75 6.92 -9.54 -0.57
CA PHE A 75 7.17 -10.21 -1.83
C PHE A 75 8.61 -10.00 -2.30
N GLU A 76 9.35 -11.10 -2.42
CA GLU A 76 10.67 -11.15 -3.05
C GLU A 76 10.51 -11.67 -4.49
N TYR A 77 10.55 -10.74 -5.44
CA TYR A 77 10.26 -11.06 -6.84
C TYR A 77 11.38 -11.84 -7.53
N ASN A 78 12.62 -11.73 -7.07
CA ASN A 78 13.75 -12.49 -7.62
C ASN A 78 13.65 -13.98 -7.27
N GLU A 79 13.06 -14.31 -6.12
CA GLU A 79 12.82 -15.68 -5.65
C GLU A 79 11.40 -16.17 -5.93
N ASN A 80 10.53 -15.31 -6.47
CA ASN A 80 9.08 -15.52 -6.59
C ASN A 80 8.46 -16.03 -5.26
N LYS A 81 8.86 -15.39 -4.16
CA LYS A 81 8.54 -15.85 -2.81
C LYS A 81 7.71 -14.82 -2.05
N THR A 82 6.64 -15.30 -1.44
CA THR A 82 5.74 -14.51 -0.61
C THR A 82 5.83 -14.96 0.85
N THR A 83 5.98 -14.02 1.77
CA THR A 83 6.05 -14.30 3.21
C THR A 83 5.01 -13.49 3.95
N GLU A 84 4.17 -14.15 4.76
CA GLU A 84 3.23 -13.47 5.64
C GLU A 84 3.99 -12.72 6.75
N ILE A 85 3.71 -11.42 6.88
CA ILE A 85 4.31 -10.58 7.91
C ILE A 85 3.43 -10.58 9.14
N MET A 86 2.20 -10.08 9.00
CA MET A 86 1.22 -9.90 10.08
C MET A 86 -0.20 -9.71 9.52
N ARG A 87 -1.20 -9.95 10.35
CA ARG A 87 -2.60 -9.59 10.08
C ARG A 87 -2.97 -8.34 10.84
N LEU A 88 -3.53 -7.33 10.16
CA LEU A 88 -4.04 -6.13 10.82
C LEU A 88 -5.38 -6.42 11.49
N SER A 89 -5.59 -5.81 12.66
CA SER A 89 -6.77 -6.02 13.50
C SER A 89 -8.05 -5.50 12.85
N ASN A 90 -7.94 -4.38 12.12
CA ASN A 90 -9.08 -3.67 11.54
C ASN A 90 -8.95 -3.53 10.02
N LYS A 91 -10.10 -3.53 9.34
CA LYS A 91 -10.18 -3.35 7.88
C LYS A 91 -9.69 -1.96 7.49
N ILE A 92 -8.73 -1.89 6.57
CA ILE A 92 -8.23 -0.63 6.02
C ILE A 92 -9.29 0.00 5.12
N SER A 93 -9.47 1.32 5.23
CA SER A 93 -10.50 2.07 4.52
C SER A 93 -10.20 2.29 3.03
N SER A 94 -8.96 2.66 2.66
CA SER A 94 -8.58 2.87 1.26
C SER A 94 -7.11 3.27 1.07
N ASN A 95 -6.60 4.17 1.91
CA ASN A 95 -5.28 4.75 1.74
C ASN A 95 -4.29 4.22 2.78
N VAL A 96 -3.08 3.92 2.30
CA VAL A 96 -1.95 3.47 3.12
C VAL A 96 -0.71 4.11 2.55
N VAL A 97 0.16 4.61 3.43
CA VAL A 97 1.50 5.08 3.07
C VAL A 97 2.53 4.43 3.98
N SER A 98 3.78 4.41 3.56
CA SER A 98 4.87 3.75 4.27
C SER A 98 6.03 4.72 4.52
N LEU A 99 6.68 4.55 5.67
CA LEU A 99 7.90 5.28 6.04
C LEU A 99 8.67 4.48 7.08
N ASN A 100 9.97 4.28 6.89
CA ASN A 100 10.88 3.64 7.85
C ASN A 100 10.33 2.32 8.42
N SER A 101 10.00 1.38 7.53
CA SER A 101 9.38 0.11 7.89
C SER A 101 8.03 0.20 8.64
N LYS A 102 7.37 1.35 8.66
CA LYS A 102 6.02 1.53 9.21
C LYS A 102 5.02 1.80 8.11
N LEU A 103 3.79 1.33 8.31
CA LEU A 103 2.62 1.70 7.54
C LEU A 103 1.75 2.67 8.34
N PHE A 104 1.21 3.67 7.67
CA PHE A 104 0.23 4.61 8.20
C PHE A 104 -1.04 4.49 7.38
N TYR A 105 -2.17 4.26 8.06
CA TYR A 105 -3.45 4.01 7.40
C TYR A 105 -4.61 4.40 8.29
N THR A 106 -5.79 4.51 7.69
CA THR A 106 -7.05 4.58 8.42
C THR A 106 -7.85 3.30 8.24
N THR A 107 -8.56 2.95 9.30
CA THR A 107 -9.51 1.85 9.32
C THR A 107 -10.91 2.31 8.91
N LEU A 108 -11.81 1.37 8.62
CA LEU A 108 -13.20 1.68 8.25
C LEU A 108 -13.99 2.39 9.36
N ASP A 109 -13.60 2.21 10.62
CA ASP A 109 -14.14 2.92 11.80
C ASP A 109 -13.46 4.28 12.03
N SER A 110 -12.73 4.81 11.03
CA SER A 110 -12.05 6.11 11.10
C SER A 110 -10.95 6.20 12.17
N THR A 111 -10.35 5.08 12.59
CA THR A 111 -9.17 5.10 13.46
C THR A 111 -7.92 5.25 12.60
N PHE A 112 -7.07 6.24 12.93
CA PHE A 112 -5.74 6.36 12.35
C PHE A 112 -4.77 5.44 13.10
N CYS A 113 -4.08 4.57 12.36
CA CYS A 113 -3.23 3.54 12.91
C CYS A 113 -1.83 3.58 12.30
N THR A 114 -0.89 2.99 13.03
CA THR A 114 0.44 2.62 12.53
C THR A 114 0.68 1.13 12.69
N ALA A 115 1.40 0.53 11.76
CA ALA A 115 1.90 -0.84 11.86
C ALA A 115 3.38 -0.90 11.49
N ASN A 116 4.22 -1.39 12.39
CA ASN A 116 5.64 -1.61 12.12
C ASN A 116 5.85 -3.05 11.64
N ILE A 117 6.34 -3.21 10.41
CA ILE A 117 6.44 -4.53 9.77
C ILE A 117 7.60 -5.38 10.31
N ILE A 118 8.62 -4.75 10.92
CA ILE A 118 9.80 -5.45 11.43
C ILE A 118 9.50 -6.13 12.75
N ASN A 119 8.92 -5.39 13.69
CA ASN A 119 8.58 -5.91 15.02
C ASN A 119 7.13 -6.43 15.10
N LYS A 120 6.34 -6.27 14.02
CA LYS A 120 4.96 -6.77 13.88
C LYS A 120 4.00 -6.18 14.91
N ILE A 121 4.20 -4.90 15.24
CA ILE A 121 3.36 -4.17 16.20
C ILE A 121 2.41 -3.25 15.44
N GLU A 122 1.10 -3.39 15.71
CA GLU A 122 0.05 -2.46 15.30
C GLU A 122 -0.35 -1.58 16.49
N LYS A 123 -0.51 -0.28 16.28
CA LYS A 123 -1.03 0.66 17.29
C LYS A 123 -2.05 1.63 16.69
N PRO A 124 -3.21 1.83 17.35
CA PRO A 124 -4.05 2.97 17.07
C PRO A 124 -3.39 4.25 17.59
N ILE A 125 -3.44 5.31 16.80
CA ILE A 125 -2.89 6.64 17.15
C ILE A 125 -4.02 7.53 17.67
N CYS A 126 -5.08 7.71 16.88
CA CYS A 126 -6.23 8.52 17.27
C CYS A 126 -7.46 8.20 16.40
N SER A 127 -8.65 8.42 16.95
CA SER A 127 -9.88 8.43 16.14
C SER A 127 -9.98 9.73 15.35
N MET A 128 -10.34 9.62 14.08
CA MET A 128 -10.58 10.74 13.18
C MET A 128 -12.06 11.10 13.23
N SER A 129 -12.37 12.40 13.25
CA SER A 129 -13.76 12.88 13.25
C SER A 129 -14.46 12.69 11.91
N GLN A 130 -13.71 12.38 10.85
CA GLN A 130 -14.19 12.20 9.49
C GLN A 130 -13.30 11.21 8.73
N ASP A 131 -13.89 10.57 7.72
CA ASP A 131 -13.17 9.70 6.79
C ASP A 131 -11.97 10.41 6.16
N VAL A 132 -10.83 9.75 6.21
CA VAL A 132 -9.60 10.20 5.54
C VAL A 132 -9.69 9.88 4.06
N ASN A 133 -9.44 10.89 3.24
CA ASN A 133 -9.47 10.79 1.78
C ASN A 133 -8.06 10.59 1.18
N CYS A 134 -7.01 11.12 1.81
CA CYS A 134 -5.65 10.98 1.32
C CYS A 134 -4.59 11.10 2.43
N PHE A 135 -3.43 10.49 2.17
CA PHE A 135 -2.21 10.64 2.95
C PHE A 135 -1.09 11.13 2.04
N ALA A 136 -0.20 11.98 2.56
CA ALA A 136 1.02 12.37 1.88
C ALA A 136 2.17 12.51 2.88
N LEU A 137 3.33 11.98 2.53
CA LEU A 137 4.57 12.14 3.29
C LEU A 137 5.41 13.21 2.60
N ASN A 138 6.04 14.10 3.37
CA ASN A 138 7.05 14.99 2.79
C ASN A 138 8.32 14.18 2.50
N ALA A 139 9.04 14.49 1.42
CA ALA A 139 10.25 13.76 1.02
C ALA A 139 11.33 13.71 2.13
N PRO A 140 12.28 12.75 2.08
CA PRO A 140 13.31 12.59 3.10
C PRO A 140 14.09 13.90 3.39
N PRO A 141 14.36 14.20 4.67
CA PRO A 141 13.92 13.47 5.86
C PRO A 141 12.43 13.76 6.16
N CYS A 142 11.59 12.71 6.10
CA CYS A 142 10.16 12.83 6.30
C CYS A 142 9.88 13.38 7.71
N SER A 143 9.50 14.64 7.77
CA SER A 143 9.27 15.40 9.00
C SER A 143 7.78 15.48 9.32
N TYR A 144 6.91 15.23 8.34
CA TYR A 144 5.46 15.36 8.46
C TYR A 144 4.70 14.32 7.61
N LEU A 145 3.64 13.78 8.20
CA LEU A 145 2.55 13.12 7.50
C LEU A 145 1.37 14.08 7.40
N ALA A 146 0.97 14.41 6.18
CA ALA A 146 -0.25 15.15 5.90
C ALA A 146 -1.41 14.18 5.68
N VAL A 147 -2.53 14.47 6.33
CA VAL A 147 -3.77 13.69 6.24
C VAL A 147 -4.90 14.61 5.82
N GLY A 148 -5.46 14.37 4.65
CA GLY A 148 -6.62 15.10 4.14
C GLY A 148 -7.90 14.30 4.36
N ASN A 149 -8.93 14.91 4.95
CA ASN A 149 -10.23 14.27 5.11
C ASN A 149 -11.22 14.65 4.00
N LYS A 150 -12.40 14.01 3.98
CA LYS A 150 -13.44 14.28 2.97
C LYS A 150 -14.06 15.68 3.01
N SER A 151 -13.91 16.44 4.11
CA SER A 151 -14.32 17.85 4.14
C SER A 151 -13.27 18.81 3.56
N GLY A 152 -12.10 18.30 3.17
CA GLY A 152 -11.00 19.11 2.65
C GLY A 152 -10.09 19.69 3.73
N GLN A 153 -10.29 19.33 5.00
CA GLN A 153 -9.36 19.71 6.07
C GLN A 153 -8.08 18.86 5.98
N ILE A 154 -6.93 19.51 6.18
CA ILE A 154 -5.61 18.88 6.21
C ILE A 154 -5.05 18.96 7.63
N THR A 155 -4.69 17.82 8.19
CA THR A 155 -3.99 17.70 9.47
C THR A 155 -2.54 17.27 9.24
N LEU A 156 -1.59 17.89 9.93
CA LEU A 156 -0.16 17.57 9.84
C LEU A 156 0.30 16.88 11.13
N TYR A 157 0.90 15.70 10.99
CA TYR A 157 1.50 14.93 12.09
C TYR A 157 3.02 14.98 11.96
N LYS A 158 3.74 15.47 12.97
CA LYS A 158 5.21 15.60 12.96
C LYS A 158 5.91 14.27 13.28
N SER A 159 7.01 13.96 12.59
CA SER A 159 7.69 12.66 12.66
C SER A 159 8.29 12.30 14.02
N LEU A 160 8.64 13.28 14.86
CA LEU A 160 9.09 13.04 16.24
C LEU A 160 8.04 12.27 17.06
N ASN A 161 6.76 12.43 16.73
CA ASN A 161 5.70 11.65 17.36
C ASN A 161 5.53 10.27 16.72
N LEU A 162 6.07 10.04 15.52
CA LEU A 162 5.89 8.77 14.80
C LEU A 162 6.88 7.68 15.23
N ASP A 163 8.02 8.04 15.83
CA ASP A 163 8.98 7.07 16.40
C ASP A 163 8.52 6.53 17.77
N ASP A 164 7.73 7.30 18.52
CA ASP A 164 7.14 6.92 19.81
C ASP A 164 5.96 5.91 19.69
N PHE A 165 5.47 5.67 18.46
CA PHE A 165 4.44 4.67 18.15
C PHE A 165 5.03 3.40 17.52
#